data_AF-A0A399QI52-F1
#
_entry.id   AF-A0A399QI52-F1
#
_cell.length_a   1.000
_cell.length_b   1.000
_cell.length_c   1.000
_cell.angle_alpha   90.00
_cell.angle_beta   90.00
_cell.angle_gamma   90.00
#
_symmetry.space_group_name_H-M   'P 1'
#
loop_
_entity.id
_entity.type
_entity.pdbx_description
1 polymer ?
#
loop_
_entity_poly.entity_id
_entity_poly.type
_entity_poly.pdbx_seq_one_letter_code
_entity_poly.pdbx_strand_id
1 'polypeptide(L)'
;MPHVLVLATGGTISSRARADGSAVAADRAERLLGSVPALPPGVTVAARDVLRVNTFALMHADLRTTADALEETAFLLDLVTDDPRLVVLTCAQRSADDPEGDGPGNLRDAIVVAASPEERGAGVLAVFASRVLAADGLVKARTLDPDA
;
A
#
# COMPACT_ATOMS: atom_id res chain seq x y z
N MET A 1 -15.65 9.79 -14.26
CA MET A 1 -15.07 9.93 -12.91
C MET A 1 -14.45 8.60 -12.53
N PRO A 2 -13.13 8.53 -12.30
CA PRO A 2 -12.51 7.31 -11.81
C PRO A 2 -13.00 6.95 -10.40
N HIS A 3 -13.25 5.66 -10.19
CA HIS A 3 -13.61 5.10 -8.89
C HIS A 3 -12.50 4.18 -8.42
N VAL A 4 -11.85 4.52 -7.32
CA VAL A 4 -10.74 3.77 -6.73
C VAL A 4 -11.24 3.00 -5.52
N LEU A 5 -10.91 1.72 -5.45
CA LEU A 5 -11.20 0.88 -4.29
C LEU A 5 -9.89 0.62 -3.53
N VAL A 6 -9.81 1.09 -2.28
CA VAL A 6 -8.69 0.82 -1.38
C VAL A 6 -8.98 -0.43 -0.58
N LEU A 7 -8.13 -1.45 -0.75
CA LEU A 7 -8.18 -2.69 -0.01
C LEU A 7 -7.11 -2.69 1.08
N ALA A 8 -7.50 -2.53 2.35
CA ALA A 8 -6.57 -2.51 3.45
C ALA A 8 -6.26 -3.93 3.95
N THR A 9 -4.98 -4.25 4.07
CA THR A 9 -4.49 -5.56 4.55
C THR A 9 -3.76 -5.49 5.90
N GLY A 10 -3.48 -4.28 6.39
CA GLY A 10 -2.78 -4.03 7.64
C GLY A 10 -1.42 -3.37 7.41
N GLY A 11 -0.39 -3.87 8.09
CA GLY A 11 0.98 -3.35 8.00
C GLY A 11 1.19 -1.99 8.65
N THR A 12 2.43 -1.50 8.57
CA THR A 12 2.91 -0.31 9.29
C THR A 12 2.07 0.93 9.06
N ILE A 13 1.57 1.11 7.83
CA ILE A 13 0.66 2.22 7.45
C ILE A 13 -0.62 2.29 8.29
N SER A 14 -1.04 1.18 8.88
CA SER A 14 -2.20 1.07 9.76
C SER A 14 -1.84 0.83 11.23
N SER A 15 -0.54 0.67 11.53
CA SER A 15 -0.05 0.31 12.85
C SER A 15 0.02 1.51 13.77
N ARG A 16 -0.20 1.27 15.06
CA ARG A 16 0.01 2.26 16.13
C ARG A 16 0.81 1.64 17.26
N ALA A 17 1.65 2.43 17.91
CA ALA A 17 2.37 2.01 19.10
C ALA A 17 1.39 1.79 20.27
N ARG A 18 1.71 0.80 21.10
CA ARG A 18 1.04 0.51 22.36
C ARG A 18 1.92 0.90 23.52
N ALA A 19 1.30 1.01 24.70
CA ALA A 19 1.99 1.33 25.94
C ALA A 19 3.09 0.31 26.32
N ASP A 20 3.01 -0.93 25.81
CA ASP A 20 3.99 -1.99 26.01
C ASP A 20 5.16 -1.94 24.99
N GLY A 21 5.20 -0.93 24.11
CA GLY A 21 6.22 -0.77 23.07
C GLY A 21 6.00 -1.62 21.83
N SER A 22 4.96 -2.46 21.79
CA SER A 22 4.57 -3.16 20.55
C SER A 22 3.80 -2.23 19.61
N ALA A 23 3.86 -2.49 18.30
CA ALA A 23 2.98 -1.84 17.33
C ALA A 23 1.79 -2.76 17.04
N VAL A 24 0.60 -2.24 16.70
CA VAL A 24 -0.46 -3.05 16.09
C VAL A 24 -1.22 -2.32 14.99
N ALA A 25 -1.45 -3.00 13.86
CA ALA A 25 -2.35 -2.68 12.75
C ALA A 25 -3.77 -2.47 13.32
N ALA A 26 -4.03 -1.24 13.72
CA ALA A 26 -5.20 -0.85 14.51
C ALA A 26 -6.17 0.00 13.70
N ASP A 27 -5.66 0.74 12.70
CA ASP A 27 -6.49 1.59 11.87
C ASP A 27 -7.27 0.79 10.83
N ARG A 28 -8.49 1.25 10.55
CA ARG A 28 -9.31 0.74 9.44
C ARG A 28 -9.01 1.53 8.19
N ALA A 29 -9.31 0.93 7.04
CA ALA A 29 -9.24 1.58 5.74
C ALA A 29 -9.89 2.98 5.73
N GLU A 30 -11.08 3.14 6.35
CA GLU A 30 -11.78 4.43 6.37
C GLU A 30 -11.05 5.49 7.20
N ARG A 31 -10.39 5.09 8.29
CA ARG A 31 -9.60 6.01 9.11
C ARG A 31 -8.35 6.47 8.37
N LEU A 32 -7.70 5.56 7.63
CA LEU A 32 -6.57 5.89 6.78
C LEU A 32 -7.00 6.89 5.71
N LEU A 33 -8.11 6.65 5.01
CA LEU A 33 -8.68 7.59 4.05
C LEU A 33 -9.00 8.96 4.66
N GLY A 34 -9.50 8.99 5.89
CA GLY A 34 -9.76 10.24 6.61
C GLY A 34 -8.50 11.08 6.89
N SER A 35 -7.32 10.47 6.86
CA SER A 35 -6.02 11.16 7.03
C SER A 35 -5.39 11.57 5.70
N VAL A 36 -5.90 11.10 4.56
CA VAL A 36 -5.35 11.37 3.23
C VAL A 36 -5.53 12.85 2.89
N PRO A 37 -4.47 13.56 2.43
CA PRO A 37 -4.62 14.93 1.95
C PRO A 37 -5.58 15.01 0.77
N ALA A 38 -6.09 16.21 0.48
CA ALA A 38 -7.12 16.40 -0.54
C ALA A 38 -6.79 15.70 -1.88
N LEU A 39 -7.74 14.89 -2.33
CA LEU A 39 -7.68 14.19 -3.61
C LEU A 39 -8.08 15.13 -4.76
N PRO A 40 -7.61 14.86 -6.00
CA PRO A 40 -8.04 15.61 -7.17
C PRO A 40 -9.57 15.55 -7.36
N PRO A 41 -10.19 16.63 -7.87
CA PRO A 41 -11.62 16.65 -8.12
C PRO A 41 -12.03 15.56 -9.12
N GLY A 42 -13.16 14.90 -8.86
CA GLY A 42 -13.72 13.87 -9.74
C GLY A 42 -13.19 12.45 -9.50
N VAL A 43 -12.28 12.24 -8.56
CA VAL A 43 -11.92 10.91 -8.05
C VAL A 43 -12.88 10.53 -6.92
N THR A 44 -13.50 9.36 -7.04
CA THR A 44 -14.31 8.76 -5.96
C THR A 44 -13.55 7.60 -5.35
N VAL A 45 -13.62 7.47 -4.02
CA VAL A 45 -12.86 6.44 -3.30
C VAL A 45 -13.79 5.67 -2.38
N ALA A 46 -13.68 4.35 -2.43
CA ALA A 46 -14.26 3.44 -1.45
C ALA A 46 -13.14 2.68 -0.73
N ALA A 47 -13.38 2.28 0.51
CA ALA A 47 -12.45 1.50 1.33
C ALA A 47 -13.08 0.16 1.72
N ARG A 48 -12.25 -0.87 1.84
CA ARG A 48 -12.64 -2.15 2.43
C ARG A 48 -11.44 -2.76 3.16
N ASP A 49 -11.63 -3.11 4.44
CA ASP A 49 -10.69 -3.96 5.16
C ASP A 49 -10.80 -5.40 4.64
N VAL A 50 -9.68 -5.97 4.20
CA VAL A 50 -9.59 -7.37 3.75
C VAL A 50 -8.87 -8.22 4.80
N LEU A 51 -7.78 -7.70 5.36
CA LEU A 51 -7.00 -8.32 6.44
C LEU A 51 -6.56 -7.25 7.45
N ARG A 52 -6.25 -7.65 8.68
CA ARG A 52 -5.73 -6.78 9.75
C ARG A 52 -4.57 -7.47 10.47
N VAL A 53 -3.51 -7.70 9.73
CA VAL A 53 -2.32 -8.40 10.24
C VAL A 53 -1.16 -7.42 10.40
N ASN A 54 -0.39 -7.63 11.47
CA ASN A 54 0.80 -6.88 11.77
C ASN A 54 2.03 -7.45 11.08
N THR A 55 2.63 -6.66 10.21
CA THR A 55 3.76 -7.07 9.37
C THR A 55 5.12 -6.95 10.09
N PHE A 56 5.17 -6.60 11.39
CA PHE A 56 6.44 -6.39 12.12
C PHE A 56 7.07 -7.66 12.71
N ALA A 57 6.50 -8.86 12.48
CA ALA A 57 7.01 -10.14 12.98
C ALA A 57 7.56 -11.06 11.86
N LEU A 58 8.24 -10.50 10.86
CA LEU A 58 8.83 -11.28 9.77
C LEU A 58 10.34 -11.50 10.01
N MET A 59 10.74 -12.75 10.27
CA MET A 59 12.15 -13.16 10.30
C MET A 59 12.61 -13.55 8.89
N HIS A 60 13.93 -13.64 8.67
CA HIS A 60 14.61 -13.81 7.37
C HIS A 60 14.05 -14.91 6.43
N ALA A 61 13.33 -15.90 6.94
CA ALA A 61 12.70 -16.95 6.12
C ALA A 61 11.37 -16.50 5.47
N ASP A 62 10.69 -15.52 6.06
CA ASP A 62 9.36 -15.08 5.62
C ASP A 62 9.43 -13.97 4.56
N LEU A 63 10.58 -13.31 4.39
CA LEU A 63 10.78 -12.27 3.37
C LEU A 63 10.79 -12.84 1.94
N ARG A 64 11.28 -14.08 1.77
CA ARG A 64 11.25 -14.74 0.46
C ARG A 64 9.82 -15.09 0.09
N THR A 65 9.08 -15.74 1.00
CA THR A 65 7.66 -16.08 0.79
C THR A 65 6.73 -14.86 0.69
N THR A 66 7.10 -13.69 1.19
CA THR A 66 6.24 -12.48 1.14
C THR A 66 6.56 -11.57 -0.04
N ALA A 67 7.82 -11.51 -0.50
CA ALA A 67 8.13 -11.03 -1.84
C ALA A 67 7.49 -11.99 -2.85
N ASP A 68 7.72 -13.29 -2.71
CA ASP A 68 7.06 -14.31 -3.52
C ASP A 68 5.53 -14.23 -3.40
N ALA A 69 4.90 -13.81 -2.30
CA ALA A 69 3.43 -13.69 -2.21
C ALA A 69 2.86 -12.34 -2.67
N LEU A 70 3.58 -11.21 -2.61
CA LEU A 70 3.13 -9.95 -3.22
C LEU A 70 3.46 -9.93 -4.72
N GLU A 71 4.59 -10.50 -5.09
CA GLU A 71 5.02 -10.75 -6.46
C GLU A 71 4.19 -11.89 -7.05
N GLU A 72 3.93 -13.03 -6.39
CA GLU A 72 2.93 -14.03 -6.82
C GLU A 72 1.51 -13.50 -6.70
N THR A 73 1.11 -12.62 -5.78
CA THR A 73 -0.28 -12.10 -5.81
C THR A 73 -0.45 -11.10 -6.94
N ALA A 74 0.53 -10.22 -7.20
CA ALA A 74 0.52 -9.31 -8.33
C ALA A 74 0.63 -10.08 -9.66
N PHE A 75 1.55 -11.04 -9.77
CA PHE A 75 1.75 -11.93 -10.90
C PHE A 75 0.58 -12.90 -11.09
N LEU A 76 -0.01 -13.45 -10.03
CA LEU A 76 -1.21 -14.29 -10.10
C LEU A 76 -2.41 -13.43 -10.51
N LEU A 77 -2.58 -12.22 -9.98
CA LEU A 77 -3.63 -11.30 -10.45
C LEU A 77 -3.43 -10.92 -11.92
N ASP A 78 -2.19 -10.69 -12.35
CA ASP A 78 -1.83 -10.45 -13.75
C ASP A 78 -2.05 -11.70 -14.64
N LEU A 79 -1.85 -12.92 -14.10
CA LEU A 79 -2.08 -14.18 -14.81
C LEU A 79 -3.54 -14.64 -14.86
N VAL A 80 -4.32 -14.38 -13.79
CA VAL A 80 -5.67 -14.95 -13.60
C VAL A 80 -6.79 -13.95 -13.79
N THR A 81 -6.48 -12.65 -13.89
CA THR A 81 -7.45 -11.63 -14.19
C THR A 81 -7.15 -11.02 -15.55
N ASP A 82 -8.06 -11.23 -16.51
CA ASP A 82 -8.07 -10.50 -17.79
C ASP A 82 -8.68 -9.09 -17.59
N ASP A 83 -8.48 -8.55 -16.39
CA ASP A 83 -9.16 -7.37 -15.89
C ASP A 83 -8.28 -6.14 -16.15
N PRO A 84 -8.73 -5.20 -17.01
CA PRO A 84 -7.91 -4.06 -17.42
C PRO A 84 -7.72 -3.00 -16.32
N ARG A 85 -8.21 -3.26 -15.10
CA ARG A 85 -8.14 -2.32 -13.97
C ARG A 85 -6.73 -2.34 -13.36
N LEU A 86 -6.12 -1.16 -13.29
CA LEU A 86 -4.81 -0.94 -12.68
C LEU A 86 -4.81 -1.30 -11.19
N VAL A 87 -3.83 -2.10 -10.77
CA VAL A 87 -3.58 -2.42 -9.36
C VAL A 87 -2.39 -1.61 -8.87
N VAL A 88 -2.56 -0.89 -7.77
CA VAL A 88 -1.50 -0.08 -7.15
C VAL A 88 -1.28 -0.52 -5.70
N LEU A 89 -0.05 -0.87 -5.39
CA LEU A 89 0.42 -1.23 -4.06
C LEU A 89 1.04 -0.01 -3.37
N THR A 90 0.82 0.14 -2.08
CA THR A 90 1.44 1.19 -1.28
C THR A 90 1.63 0.73 0.16
N CYS A 91 2.56 1.37 0.86
CA CYS A 91 2.86 1.08 2.26
C CYS A 91 3.40 2.35 2.95
N ALA A 92 3.75 2.22 4.22
CA ALA A 92 4.44 3.27 4.98
C ALA A 92 5.60 2.64 5.74
N GLN A 93 6.66 3.41 5.94
CA GLN A 93 7.77 2.98 6.80
C GLN A 93 7.55 3.34 8.26
N ARG A 94 6.80 4.42 8.52
CA ARG A 94 6.45 4.88 9.85
C ARG A 94 5.02 4.56 10.22
N SER A 95 4.77 4.36 11.51
CA SER A 95 3.44 4.00 12.01
C SER A 95 2.45 5.16 11.85
N ALA A 96 1.15 4.85 11.88
CA ALA A 96 0.07 5.81 11.69
C ALA A 96 -0.07 6.84 12.82
N ASP A 97 0.64 6.65 13.93
CA ASP A 97 0.77 7.58 15.06
C ASP A 97 2.11 8.33 15.08
N ASP A 98 3.02 8.06 14.14
CA ASP A 98 4.25 8.82 13.99
C ASP A 98 3.94 10.22 13.42
N PRO A 99 4.39 11.32 14.09
CA PRO A 99 4.19 12.68 13.59
C PRO A 99 4.80 12.93 12.20
N GLU A 100 5.83 12.18 11.82
CA GLU A 100 6.50 12.22 10.52
C GLU A 100 6.04 11.09 9.59
N GLY A 101 4.87 10.51 9.87
CA GLY A 101 4.28 9.39 9.13
C GLY A 101 4.12 9.67 7.63
N ASP A 102 4.61 8.74 6.80
CA ASP A 102 4.59 8.82 5.34
C ASP A 102 3.33 8.19 4.70
N GLY A 103 2.55 7.45 5.49
CA GLY A 103 1.36 6.73 5.04
C GLY A 103 0.30 7.57 4.31
N PRO A 104 -0.14 8.72 4.84
CA PRO A 104 -1.16 9.54 4.17
C PRO A 104 -0.72 10.06 2.80
N GLY A 105 0.55 10.43 2.65
CA GLY A 105 1.12 10.88 1.39
C GLY A 105 1.22 9.74 0.38
N ASN A 106 1.79 8.61 0.79
CA ASN A 106 1.92 7.44 -0.07
C ASN A 106 0.54 6.92 -0.55
N LEU A 107 -0.46 6.87 0.34
CA LEU A 107 -1.83 6.47 -0.01
C LEU A 107 -2.50 7.46 -0.97
N ARG A 108 -2.26 8.77 -0.81
CA ARG A 108 -2.75 9.78 -1.75
C ARG A 108 -2.19 9.53 -3.15
N ASP A 109 -0.89 9.39 -3.25
CA ASP A 109 -0.21 9.26 -4.54
C ASP A 109 -0.60 7.95 -5.22
N ALA A 110 -0.77 6.87 -4.45
CA ALA A 110 -1.31 5.61 -4.96
C ALA A 110 -2.73 5.77 -5.53
N ILE A 111 -3.62 6.52 -4.86
CA ILE A 111 -4.97 6.81 -5.37
C ILE A 111 -4.92 7.63 -6.65
N VAL A 112 -4.01 8.61 -6.73
CA VAL A 112 -3.83 9.44 -7.94
C VAL A 112 -3.37 8.59 -9.12
N VAL A 113 -2.38 7.73 -8.91
CA VAL A 113 -1.88 6.78 -9.93
C VAL A 113 -2.99 5.81 -10.34
N ALA A 114 -3.71 5.22 -9.39
CA ALA A 114 -4.83 4.31 -9.66
C ALA A 114 -5.97 4.97 -10.46
N ALA A 115 -6.14 6.29 -10.32
CA ALA A 115 -7.14 7.07 -11.04
C ALA A 115 -6.66 7.54 -12.43
N SER A 116 -5.37 7.39 -12.76
CA SER A 116 -4.77 7.89 -13.99
C SER A 116 -5.19 7.06 -15.21
N PRO A 117 -5.75 7.68 -16.26
CA PRO A 117 -6.00 6.99 -17.53
C PRO A 117 -4.71 6.56 -18.25
N GLU A 118 -3.61 7.26 -18.04
CA GLU A 118 -2.31 7.02 -18.72
C GLU A 118 -1.63 5.75 -18.23
N GLU A 119 -1.89 5.36 -16.97
CA GLU A 119 -1.30 4.18 -16.34
C GLU A 119 -2.13 2.91 -16.57
N ARG A 120 -3.21 2.99 -17.35
CA ARG A 120 -4.04 1.82 -17.66
C ARG A 120 -3.26 0.84 -18.52
N GLY A 121 -3.33 -0.44 -18.16
CA GLY A 121 -2.58 -1.50 -18.83
C GLY A 121 -1.11 -1.56 -18.43
N ALA A 122 -0.67 -0.78 -17.43
CA ALA A 122 0.68 -0.88 -16.86
C ALA A 122 0.87 -2.11 -15.95
N GLY A 123 -0.15 -2.95 -15.78
CA GLY A 123 -0.13 -4.11 -14.89
C GLY A 123 -0.23 -3.70 -13.42
N VAL A 124 0.69 -4.19 -12.58
CA VAL A 124 0.75 -3.84 -11.16
C VAL A 124 1.86 -2.82 -10.90
N LEU A 125 1.52 -1.74 -10.20
CA LEU A 125 2.45 -0.68 -9.81
C LEU A 125 2.62 -0.63 -8.29
N ALA A 126 3.77 -0.16 -7.83
CA ALA A 126 4.03 0.19 -6.43
C ALA A 126 4.29 1.69 -6.31
N VAL A 127 3.65 2.34 -5.33
CA VAL A 127 3.76 3.76 -5.07
C VAL A 127 4.10 4.02 -3.60
N PHE A 128 5.26 4.62 -3.37
CA PHE A 128 5.75 5.04 -2.07
C PHE A 128 6.89 6.04 -2.27
N ALA A 129 7.14 6.91 -1.28
CA ALA A 129 8.18 7.93 -1.35
C ALA A 129 8.10 8.79 -2.65
N SER A 130 6.88 9.09 -3.10
CA SER A 130 6.59 9.83 -4.33
C SER A 130 7.15 9.21 -5.62
N ARG A 131 7.43 7.90 -5.63
CA ARG A 131 7.91 7.14 -6.79
C ARG A 131 6.83 6.17 -7.26
N VAL A 132 6.77 5.96 -8.58
CA VAL A 132 5.93 4.94 -9.22
C VAL A 132 6.88 3.91 -9.83
N LEU A 133 6.70 2.65 -9.46
CA LEU A 133 7.57 1.55 -9.86
C LEU A 133 6.73 0.40 -10.40
N ALA A 134 7.21 -0.28 -11.44
CA ALA A 134 6.63 -1.56 -11.84
C ALA A 134 6.85 -2.59 -10.72
N ALA A 135 5.86 -3.43 -10.46
CA ALA A 135 5.98 -4.46 -9.43
C ALA A 135 6.97 -5.56 -9.81
N ASP A 136 7.19 -5.80 -11.11
CA ASP A 136 8.14 -6.79 -11.63
C ASP A 136 9.58 -6.49 -11.16
N GLY A 137 10.16 -7.41 -10.37
CA GLY A 137 11.53 -7.31 -9.87
C GLY A 137 11.72 -6.32 -8.71
N LEU A 138 10.65 -5.88 -8.05
CA LEU A 138 10.73 -4.95 -6.92
C LEU A 138 11.24 -5.66 -5.65
N VAL A 139 12.39 -5.23 -5.13
CA VAL A 139 12.97 -5.76 -3.89
C VAL A 139 13.24 -4.64 -2.89
N LYS A 140 12.82 -4.83 -1.63
CA LYS A 140 13.13 -3.90 -0.53
C LYS A 140 14.61 -3.96 -0.21
N ALA A 141 15.36 -2.88 -0.46
CA ALA A 141 16.80 -2.87 -0.32
C ALA A 141 17.27 -2.59 1.11
N ARG A 142 16.51 -1.84 1.92
CA ARG A 142 16.90 -1.49 3.30
C ARG A 142 15.72 -1.40 4.27
N THR A 143 16.00 -1.67 5.55
CA THR A 143 14.98 -1.86 6.59
C THR A 143 14.39 -0.55 7.16
N LEU A 144 15.14 0.56 7.15
CA LEU A 144 14.81 1.82 7.85
C LEU A 144 14.89 3.07 6.95
N ASP A 145 15.14 2.90 5.66
CA ASP A 145 15.40 4.00 4.73
C ASP A 145 14.17 4.24 3.84
N PRO A 146 13.48 5.40 3.92
CA PRO A 146 12.26 5.70 3.17
C PRO A 146 12.38 5.53 1.65
N ASP A 147 13.59 5.61 1.09
CA ASP A 147 13.84 5.55 -0.34
C ASP A 147 14.30 4.17 -0.86
N ALA A 148 14.34 3.15 0.02
CA ALA A 148 14.98 1.85 -0.24
C ALA A 148 14.03 0.67 -0.52
#